data_AF-X1SQU6-F1
#
_entry.id   AF-X1SQU6-F1
#
_cell.length_a   1.000
_cell.length_b   1.000
_cell.length_c   1.000
_cell.angle_alpha   90.00
_cell.angle_beta   90.00
_cell.angle_gamma   90.00
#
_symmetry.space_group_name_H-M   'P 1'
#
loop_
_entity.id
_entity.type
_entity.pdbx_description
1 polymer ?
#
loop_
_entity_poly.entity_id
_entity_poly.type
_entity_poly.pdbx_seq_one_letter_code
_entity_poly.pdbx_strand_id
1 'polypeptide(L)' 'MKDSECALLITEWDEFKKLTPDDFKKNIRVPNLVDGRKIFDYNLFSNEFKFKTI' A
#
# COMPACT_ATOMS: atom_id res chain seq x y z
N MET A 1 3.41 6.29 -8.26
CA MET A 1 3.00 6.65 -6.88
C MET A 1 3.05 8.15 -6.63
N LYS A 2 4.07 8.87 -7.15
CA LYS A 2 4.22 10.31 -6.88
C LYS A 2 2.92 11.10 -7.09
N ASP A 3 2.52 11.85 -6.06
CA ASP A 3 1.35 12.72 -6.01
C ASP A 3 -0.02 12.06 -6.26
N SER A 4 -0.10 10.72 -6.22
CA SER A 4 -1.38 10.03 -6.36
C SER A 4 -2.23 10.13 -5.10
N GLU A 5 -3.52 9.82 -5.22
CA GLU A 5 -4.45 9.77 -4.08
C GLU A 5 -4.69 8.34 -3.58
N CYS A 6 -4.26 7.32 -4.33
CA CYS A 6 -4.46 5.91 -4.01
C CYS A 6 -3.40 5.05 -4.72
N ALA A 7 -3.12 3.88 -4.16
CA ALA A 7 -2.41 2.78 -4.79
C ALA A 7 -3.28 1.51 -4.78
N LEU A 8 -3.26 0.77 -5.88
CA LEU A 8 -3.95 -0.49 -6.06
C LEU A 8 -2.93 -1.58 -6.36
N LEU A 9 -2.85 -2.60 -5.51
CA LEU A 9 -2.00 -3.75 -5.78
C LEU A 9 -2.81 -4.85 -6.47
N ILE A 10 -2.55 -5.04 -7.76
CA ILE A 10 -3.28 -6.00 -8.62
C ILE A 10 -2.41 -7.19 -9.06
N THR A 11 -1.11 -7.13 -8.82
CA THR A 11 -0.13 -8.17 -9.16
C THR A 11 0.85 -8.35 -8.01
N GLU A 12 1.45 -9.54 -7.88
CA GLU A 12 2.23 -9.96 -6.70
C GLU A 12 3.74 -10.07 -6.95
N TRP A 13 4.30 -9.15 -7.74
CA TRP A 13 5.73 -9.11 -8.03
C TRP A 13 6.56 -8.99 -6.74
N ASP A 14 7.70 -9.69 -6.70
CA ASP A 14 8.59 -9.73 -5.52
C ASP A 14 9.11 -8.35 -5.11
N GLU A 15 9.13 -7.40 -6.05
CA GLU A 15 9.47 -6.00 -5.82
C GLU A 15 8.47 -5.33 -4.86
N PHE A 16 7.18 -5.63 -4.99
CA PHE A 16 6.12 -5.02 -4.19
C PHE A 16 6.06 -5.56 -2.76
N LYS A 17 6.48 -6.81 -2.56
CA LYS A 17 6.59 -7.43 -1.22
C LYS A 17 7.59 -6.70 -0.31
N LYS A 18 8.49 -5.91 -0.89
CA LYS A 18 9.50 -5.13 -0.16
C LYS A 18 9.02 -3.73 0.24
N LEU A 19 7.86 -3.30 -0.24
CA LEU A 19 7.32 -1.97 0.07
C LEU A 19 6.84 -1.92 1.52
N THR A 20 7.16 -0.80 2.16
CA THR A 20 6.80 -0.49 3.55
C THR A 20 5.75 0.63 3.59
N PRO A 21 5.02 0.81 4.70
CA PRO A 21 4.10 1.95 4.85
C PRO A 21 4.76 3.31 4.57
N ASP A 22 6.04 3.47 4.90
CA ASP A 22 6.81 4.69 4.65
C ASP A 22 7.00 4.99 3.16
N ASP A 23 7.13 3.97 2.32
CA ASP A 23 7.24 4.16 0.86
C ASP A 23 5.96 4.79 0.30
N PHE A 24 4.79 4.39 0.82
CA PHE A 24 3.51 4.99 0.45
C PHE A 24 3.39 6.42 0.99
N LYS A 25 3.70 6.65 2.27
CA LYS A 25 3.61 7.99 2.88
C LYS A 25 4.54 9.02 2.23
N LYS A 26 5.74 8.61 1.79
CA LYS A 26 6.71 9.52 1.14
C LYS A 26 6.32 9.89 -0.29
N ASN A 27 5.61 9.01 -0.99
CA ASN A 27 5.38 9.16 -2.43
C ASN A 27 3.93 9.47 -2.78
N ILE A 28 2.95 9.12 -1.96
CA ILE A 28 1.52 9.30 -2.24
C ILE A 28 1.01 10.52 -1.47
N ARG A 29 0.30 11.43 -2.14
CA ARG A 29 -0.23 12.66 -1.54
C ARG A 29 -1.24 12.38 -0.42
N VAL A 30 -2.09 11.38 -0.64
CA VAL A 30 -3.03 10.87 0.37
C VAL A 30 -2.82 9.36 0.44
N PRO A 31 -2.16 8.83 1.48
CA PRO A 31 -1.83 7.42 1.55
C PRO A 31 -3.10 6.58 1.73
N ASN A 32 -3.59 6.05 0.61
CA ASN A 32 -4.67 5.07 0.54
C ASN A 32 -4.16 3.87 -0.25
N LEU A 33 -4.34 2.65 0.28
CA LEU A 33 -3.91 1.42 -0.38
C LEU A 33 -5.01 0.38 -0.37
N VAL A 34 -5.23 -0.24 -1.54
CA VAL A 34 -6.02 -1.46 -1.68
C VAL A 34 -5.09 -2.59 -2.10
N ASP A 35 -4.97 -3.60 -1.25
CA ASP A 35 -4.22 -4.82 -1.52
C ASP A 35 -5.16 -5.94 -1.98
N GLY A 36 -5.24 -6.12 -3.31
CA GLY A 36 -5.99 -7.21 -3.94
C GLY A 36 -5.24 -8.54 -4.02
N ARG A 37 -4.03 -8.63 -3.45
CA ARG A 37 -3.19 -9.83 -3.43
C ARG A 37 -2.93 -10.37 -2.02
N LYS A 38 -3.30 -9.63 -0.98
CA LYS A 38 -3.11 -10.00 0.45
C LYS A 38 -1.64 -10.29 0.79
N ILE A 39 -0.72 -9.49 0.28
CA ILE A 39 0.73 -9.66 0.53
C ILE A 39 1.24 -8.79 1.69
N PHE A 40 0.50 -7.77 2.09
CA PHE A 40 0.88 -6.87 3.18
C PHE A 40 0.24 -7.29 4.50
N ASP A 41 0.99 -7.10 5.61
CA ASP A 41 0.44 -7.31 6.95
C ASP A 41 -0.66 -6.28 7.23
N TYR A 42 -1.87 -6.77 7.52
CA TYR A 42 -3.02 -5.92 7.70
C TYR A 42 -2.86 -4.96 8.88
N ASN A 43 -2.41 -5.46 10.03
CA ASN A 43 -2.31 -4.67 11.24
C ASN A 43 -1.26 -3.56 11.09
N LEU A 44 -0.12 -3.89 10.47
CA LEU A 44 0.93 -2.92 10.19
C LEU A 44 0.41 -1.79 9.30
N PHE A 45 -0.25 -2.11 8.18
CA PHE A 45 -0.66 -1.10 7.21
C PHE A 45 -1.92 -0.33 7.65
N SER A 46 -2.88 -0.99 8.29
CA SER A 46 -4.12 -0.34 8.77
C SER A 46 -3.89 0.63 9.91
N ASN A 47 -2.81 0.45 10.69
CA ASN A 47 -2.43 1.37 11.76
C ASN A 47 -1.80 2.66 11.22
N GLU A 48 -1.25 2.64 10.00
CA GLU A 48 -0.52 3.76 9.43
C GLU A 48 -1.41 4.67 8.57
N PHE A 49 -2.36 4.10 7.82
CA PHE A 49 -3.28 4.85 6.96
C PHE A 49 -4.47 3.99 6.49
N LYS A 50 -5.32 4.56 5.63
CA LYS A 50 -6.49 3.86 5.09
C LYS A 50 -6.06 2.71 4.19
N PHE A 51 -6.12 1.51 4.75
CA PHE A 51 -5.78 0.25 4.11
C PHE A 51 -7.01 -0.63 3.94
N LYS A 52 -7.15 -1.25 2.77
CA LYS A 52 -8.17 -2.28 2.51
C LYS A 52 -7.54 -3.47 1.82
N THR A 53 -8.07 -4.65 2.10
CA THR A 53 -7.73 -5.87 1.37
C THR A 53 -9.00 -6.54 0.85
N ILE A 54 -8.90 -7.26 -0.27
CA ILE A 54 -10.01 -7.95 -0.95
C ILE A 54 -9.68 -9.43 -1.08
#